data_AF-A0A1J0R756-F1
#
_entry.id   AF-A0A1J0R756-F1
#
_cell.length_a   1.000
_cell.length_b   1.000
_cell.length_c   1.000
_cell.angle_alpha   90.00
_cell.angle_beta   90.00
_cell.angle_gamma   90.00
#
_symmetry.space_group_name_H-M   'P 1'
#
loop_
_entity.id
_entity.type
_entity.pdbx_description
1 polymer ?
#
loop_
_entity_poly.entity_id
_entity_poly.type
_entity_poly.pdbx_seq_one_letter_code
_entity_poly.pdbx_strand_id
1 'polypeptide(L)'
;MLQVKIAVFLLSSYLTLRDAITCDGGDAENFPEFSAFCSIANQLKIGLKLAGNPEHKKTDATYADRNRAHKLAESNKTDIEAKTIKEEDGFKKKTTDVPLPDSSTGQMAARQVNETFKIAKKIYGDVETPYATRKTQIGEANKELKKALFGAEDVEGDLTASSSWLTQGNKDKLFGSSPTLAKNCGGATTNGNTEAPHVGRSLVNDLYCLCLSVQANKKACTATPTTATAQGGDLSTISKARQNEWNTQLKRCPKNTGAITTASIQAEVTLMTNLIGSNAKKPATVTAVKQYILGYAENLATG
;
A
#
# COMPACT_ATOMS: atom_id res chain seq x y z
N MET A 1 -15.77 0.30 -2.36
CA MET A 1 -14.72 -0.45 -1.64
C MET A 1 -14.48 -1.86 -2.20
N LEU A 2 -15.52 -2.56 -2.65
CA LEU A 2 -15.39 -3.73 -3.51
C LEU A 2 -14.42 -3.45 -4.69
N GLN A 3 -14.52 -2.28 -5.31
CA GLN A 3 -13.59 -1.83 -6.36
C GLN A 3 -12.13 -1.66 -5.91
N VAL A 4 -11.85 -1.31 -4.65
CA VAL A 4 -10.46 -1.23 -4.12
C VAL A 4 -9.89 -2.63 -3.98
N LYS A 5 -10.65 -3.55 -3.39
CA LYS A 5 -10.23 -4.95 -3.25
C LYS A 5 -10.03 -5.61 -4.62
N ILE A 6 -10.88 -5.30 -5.61
CA ILE A 6 -10.70 -5.76 -7.00
C ILE A 6 -9.43 -5.17 -7.62
N ALA A 7 -9.19 -3.86 -7.53
CA ALA A 7 -8.00 -3.24 -8.12
C ALA A 7 -6.69 -3.77 -7.49
N VAL A 8 -6.70 -3.98 -6.17
CA VAL A 8 -5.58 -4.55 -5.42
C VAL A 8 -5.37 -6.03 -5.73
N PHE A 9 -6.44 -6.82 -5.80
CA PHE A 9 -6.39 -8.23 -6.15
C PHE A 9 -5.93 -8.45 -7.60
N LEU A 10 -6.40 -7.59 -8.51
CA LEU A 10 -5.90 -7.55 -9.87
C LEU A 10 -4.40 -7.23 -9.85
N LEU A 11 -3.97 -6.19 -9.15
CA LEU A 11 -2.55 -5.84 -9.06
C LEU A 11 -1.68 -7.00 -8.52
N SER A 12 -2.09 -7.67 -7.44
CA SER A 12 -1.34 -8.80 -6.88
C SER A 12 -1.34 -10.04 -7.78
N SER A 13 -2.47 -10.34 -8.42
CA SER A 13 -2.55 -11.43 -9.41
C SER A 13 -1.74 -11.13 -10.68
N TYR A 14 -1.67 -9.85 -11.07
CA TYR A 14 -0.84 -9.40 -12.20
C TYR A 14 0.65 -9.50 -11.92
N LEU A 15 1.09 -9.27 -10.68
CA LEU A 15 2.51 -9.42 -10.30
C LEU A 15 2.97 -10.89 -10.41
N THR A 16 2.07 -11.85 -10.21
CA THR A 16 2.41 -13.28 -10.27
C THR A 16 2.43 -13.92 -11.66
N LEU A 17 2.02 -13.20 -12.71
CA LEU A 17 1.80 -13.73 -14.06
C LEU A 17 2.76 -13.14 -15.13
N ARG A 18 3.78 -12.38 -14.72
CA ARG A 18 4.65 -11.65 -15.64
C ARG A 18 6.06 -12.21 -15.61
N ASP A 19 6.68 -12.21 -16.78
CA ASP A 19 8.09 -12.50 -16.96
C ASP A 19 8.83 -11.18 -17.16
N ALA A 20 9.53 -10.66 -16.15
CA ALA A 20 10.50 -9.60 -16.41
C ALA A 20 11.71 -10.23 -17.12
N ILE A 21 12.32 -9.58 -18.11
CA ILE A 21 13.49 -10.11 -18.83
C ILE A 21 14.69 -9.20 -18.60
N THR A 22 15.88 -9.80 -18.49
CA THR A 22 17.16 -9.07 -18.50
C THR A 22 17.40 -8.40 -19.87
N CYS A 23 17.48 -7.07 -19.91
CA CYS A 23 17.65 -6.30 -21.14
C CYS A 23 19.13 -6.09 -21.48
N ASP A 24 19.52 -6.13 -22.77
CA ASP A 24 20.87 -5.71 -23.19
C ASP A 24 21.03 -4.16 -23.15
N GLY A 25 19.93 -3.41 -23.20
CA GLY A 25 19.79 -2.04 -22.68
C GLY A 25 20.73 -0.98 -23.26
N GLY A 26 20.50 -0.54 -24.50
CA GLY A 26 21.37 0.43 -25.18
C GLY A 26 21.10 1.89 -24.83
N ASP A 27 19.85 2.34 -24.99
CA ASP A 27 19.47 3.77 -24.93
C ASP A 27 18.04 4.01 -24.41
N ALA A 28 17.85 3.89 -23.10
CA ALA A 28 16.60 4.18 -22.38
C ALA A 28 15.37 3.43 -22.90
N GLU A 29 15.56 2.21 -23.40
CA GLU A 29 14.53 1.40 -24.05
C GLU A 29 13.36 1.11 -23.10
N ASN A 30 13.61 0.94 -21.81
CA ASN A 30 12.59 0.68 -20.79
C ASN A 30 12.00 1.95 -20.16
N PHE A 31 12.28 3.14 -20.72
CA PHE A 31 11.81 4.39 -20.12
C PHE A 31 10.27 4.45 -19.95
N PRO A 32 9.44 4.01 -20.90
CA PRO A 32 7.98 3.99 -20.73
C PRO A 32 7.53 3.14 -19.53
N GLU A 33 8.06 1.93 -19.40
CA GLU A 33 7.81 1.01 -18.29
C GLU A 33 8.33 1.57 -16.97
N PHE A 34 9.52 2.16 -16.97
CA PHE A 34 10.11 2.81 -15.81
C PHE A 34 9.26 4.00 -15.34
N SER A 35 8.75 4.82 -16.26
CA SER A 35 7.90 5.96 -15.92
C SER A 35 6.56 5.52 -15.33
N ALA A 36 5.93 4.49 -15.91
CA ALA A 36 4.69 3.92 -15.39
C ALA A 36 4.92 3.28 -14.01
N PHE A 37 6.04 2.57 -13.84
CA PHE A 37 6.48 2.04 -12.56
C PHE A 37 6.63 3.13 -11.50
N CYS A 38 7.36 4.20 -11.82
CA CYS A 38 7.56 5.33 -10.93
C CYS A 38 6.23 5.94 -10.48
N SER A 39 5.26 6.04 -11.40
CA SER A 39 3.94 6.59 -11.07
C SER A 39 3.20 5.69 -10.09
N ILE A 40 3.07 4.39 -10.40
CA ILE A 40 2.35 3.45 -9.53
C ILE A 40 3.04 3.26 -8.18
N ALA A 41 4.37 3.12 -8.14
CA ALA A 41 5.12 2.91 -6.90
C ALA A 41 5.02 4.11 -5.95
N ASN A 42 5.08 5.34 -6.48
CA ASN A 42 4.85 6.55 -5.70
C ASN A 42 3.41 6.61 -5.17
N GLN A 43 2.43 6.15 -5.96
CA GLN A 43 1.04 6.08 -5.49
C GLN A 43 0.89 5.08 -4.34
N LEU A 44 1.37 3.85 -4.51
CA LEU A 44 1.26 2.82 -3.47
C LEU A 44 1.94 3.23 -2.17
N LYS A 45 3.06 3.95 -2.25
CA LYS A 45 3.78 4.50 -1.08
C LYS A 45 2.95 5.51 -0.28
N ILE A 46 2.28 6.46 -0.95
CA ILE A 46 1.47 7.49 -0.28
C ILE A 46 0.22 6.85 0.37
N GLY A 47 -0.35 5.84 -0.30
CA GLY A 47 -1.53 5.12 0.17
C GLY A 47 -2.84 5.92 0.12
N LEU A 48 -3.93 5.25 0.43
CA LEU A 48 -5.26 5.85 0.55
C LEU A 48 -5.38 6.62 1.87
N LYS A 49 -5.97 7.81 1.80
CA LYS A 49 -6.29 8.63 2.98
C LYS A 49 -7.78 8.59 3.25
N LEU A 50 -8.15 8.49 4.52
CA LEU A 50 -9.53 8.70 4.94
C LEU A 50 -9.85 10.19 4.79
N ALA A 51 -10.88 10.51 3.99
CA ALA A 51 -11.38 11.88 3.93
C ALA A 51 -11.83 12.30 5.34
N GLY A 52 -11.42 13.50 5.77
CA GLY A 52 -11.88 14.03 7.04
C GLY A 52 -13.41 14.12 7.04
N ASN A 53 -14.04 13.69 8.13
CA ASN A 53 -15.49 13.80 8.31
C ASN A 53 -15.79 14.81 9.43
N PRO A 54 -16.09 16.08 9.09
CA PRO A 54 -16.45 17.11 10.08
C PRO A 54 -17.69 16.71 10.91
N GLU A 55 -18.62 15.97 10.32
CA GLU A 55 -19.84 15.52 10.99
C GLU A 55 -19.52 14.49 12.07
N HIS A 56 -18.59 13.56 11.81
CA HIS A 56 -18.11 12.62 12.83
C HIS A 56 -17.50 13.34 14.04
N LYS A 57 -16.57 14.28 13.83
CA LYS A 57 -15.98 15.07 14.94
C LYS A 57 -17.04 15.82 15.77
N LYS A 58 -18.02 16.42 15.10
CA LYS A 58 -19.11 17.14 15.76
C LYS A 58 -20.03 16.18 16.53
N THR A 59 -20.30 15.01 15.95
CA THR A 59 -21.15 13.97 16.54
C THR A 59 -20.49 13.37 17.77
N ASP A 60 -19.16 13.15 17.75
CA ASP A 60 -18.38 12.68 18.90
C ASP A 60 -18.46 13.63 20.10
N ALA A 61 -18.16 14.91 19.87
CA ALA A 61 -18.22 15.90 20.95
C ALA A 61 -19.63 16.03 21.54
N THR A 62 -20.64 16.10 20.66
CA THR A 62 -22.05 16.20 21.08
C THR A 62 -22.52 14.94 21.81
N TYR A 63 -22.08 13.76 21.38
CA TYR A 63 -22.42 12.50 22.03
C TYR A 63 -21.76 12.40 23.40
N ALA A 64 -20.50 12.82 23.55
CA ALA A 64 -19.82 12.85 24.85
C ALA A 64 -20.56 13.72 25.87
N ASP A 65 -21.02 14.91 25.48
CA ASP A 65 -21.81 15.78 26.35
C ASP A 65 -23.17 15.18 26.71
N ARG A 66 -23.83 14.48 25.78
CA ARG A 66 -25.12 13.82 26.02
C ARG A 66 -24.97 12.55 26.86
N ASN A 67 -23.90 11.79 26.68
CA ASN A 67 -23.54 10.65 27.52
C ASN A 67 -23.27 11.13 28.95
N ARG A 68 -22.55 12.26 29.09
CA ARG A 68 -22.33 12.93 30.38
C ARG A 68 -23.64 13.30 31.06
N ALA A 69 -24.56 13.98 30.37
CA ALA A 69 -25.87 14.30 30.92
C ALA A 69 -26.66 13.04 31.33
N HIS A 70 -26.63 11.98 30.52
CA HIS A 70 -27.28 10.70 30.81
C HIS A 70 -26.74 10.06 32.10
N LYS A 71 -25.41 9.99 32.28
CA LYS A 71 -24.81 9.45 33.51
C LYS A 71 -25.22 10.26 34.74
N LEU A 72 -25.30 11.59 34.64
CA LEU A 72 -25.76 12.47 35.73
C LEU A 72 -27.26 12.41 36.01
N ALA A 73 -28.03 11.84 35.08
CA ALA A 73 -29.46 11.59 35.21
C ALA A 73 -29.79 10.20 35.76
N GLU A 74 -28.79 9.37 36.06
CA GLU A 74 -29.01 8.09 36.72
C GLU A 74 -29.54 8.29 38.16
N SER A 75 -30.39 7.37 38.61
CA SER A 75 -31.11 7.51 39.89
C SER A 75 -30.24 7.28 41.11
N ASN A 76 -29.14 6.52 40.97
CA ASN A 76 -28.27 6.12 42.08
C ASN A 76 -27.03 7.02 42.16
N LYS A 77 -27.04 8.01 43.06
CA LYS A 77 -25.93 8.97 43.24
C LYS A 77 -24.61 8.30 43.63
N THR A 78 -24.66 7.21 44.40
CA THR A 78 -23.48 6.45 44.81
C THR A 78 -22.85 5.72 43.61
N ASP A 79 -23.69 5.18 42.71
CA ASP A 79 -23.21 4.58 41.45
C ASP A 79 -22.67 5.64 40.49
N ILE A 80 -23.29 6.82 40.44
CA ILE A 80 -22.76 7.94 39.65
C ILE A 80 -21.35 8.24 40.12
N GLU A 81 -21.14 8.46 41.41
CA GLU A 81 -19.80 8.76 41.96
C GLU A 81 -18.80 7.64 41.69
N ALA A 82 -19.19 6.37 41.84
CA ALA A 82 -18.33 5.22 41.57
C ALA A 82 -17.92 5.08 40.09
N LYS A 83 -18.87 5.19 39.15
CA LYS A 83 -18.60 5.12 37.70
C LYS A 83 -17.77 6.31 37.22
N THR A 84 -18.00 7.45 37.86
CA THR A 84 -17.34 8.71 37.58
C THR A 84 -15.88 8.74 38.01
N ILE A 85 -15.55 8.11 39.15
CA ILE A 85 -14.17 7.96 39.63
C ILE A 85 -13.39 6.96 38.76
N LYS A 86 -14.06 5.96 38.19
CA LYS A 86 -13.44 4.90 37.38
C LYS A 86 -13.20 5.26 35.91
N GLU A 87 -13.61 6.46 35.48
CA GLU A 87 -13.60 6.87 34.07
C GLU A 87 -14.29 5.87 33.14
N GLU A 88 -15.31 5.19 33.66
CA GLU A 88 -16.02 4.13 32.93
C GLU A 88 -16.69 4.74 31.69
N ASP A 89 -16.58 4.08 30.54
CA ASP A 89 -17.00 4.59 29.22
C ASP A 89 -16.33 5.92 28.80
N GLY A 90 -15.13 6.23 29.30
CA GLY A 90 -14.37 7.45 28.94
C GLY A 90 -14.89 8.72 29.62
N PHE A 91 -15.71 8.59 30.66
CA PHE A 91 -16.30 9.70 31.39
C PHE A 91 -15.32 10.29 32.41
N LYS A 92 -14.70 11.44 32.13
CA LYS A 92 -13.96 12.20 33.14
C LYS A 92 -14.90 13.20 33.83
N LYS A 93 -15.14 13.04 35.14
CA LYS A 93 -15.86 14.05 35.93
C LYS A 93 -15.19 15.40 35.76
N LYS A 94 -15.97 16.45 35.51
CA LYS A 94 -15.52 17.81 35.80
C LYS A 94 -16.04 18.20 37.18
N THR A 95 -15.33 19.11 37.83
CA THR A 95 -15.73 19.66 39.14
C THR A 95 -17.13 20.29 39.14
N THR A 96 -17.65 20.65 37.98
CA THR A 96 -18.99 21.22 37.79
C THR A 96 -20.10 20.16 37.61
N ASP A 97 -19.79 18.86 37.68
CA ASP A 97 -20.78 17.79 37.52
C ASP A 97 -21.59 17.57 38.77
N VAL A 98 -22.89 17.86 38.67
CA VAL A 98 -23.87 17.67 39.75
C VAL A 98 -24.99 16.76 39.25
N PRO A 99 -25.31 15.66 39.96
CA PRO A 99 -26.46 14.81 39.64
C PRO A 99 -27.78 15.59 39.70
N LEU A 100 -28.77 15.15 38.92
CA LEU A 100 -30.11 15.73 39.02
C LEU A 100 -30.72 15.52 40.43
N PRO A 101 -31.54 16.47 40.92
CA PRO A 101 -32.20 16.33 42.22
C PRO A 101 -33.28 15.25 42.19
N ASP A 102 -33.50 14.55 43.31
CA ASP A 102 -34.52 13.49 43.43
C ASP A 102 -35.94 14.02 43.67
N SER A 103 -36.22 15.21 43.16
CA SER A 103 -37.57 15.79 43.17
C SER A 103 -38.38 15.22 42.01
N SER A 104 -39.72 15.32 42.07
CA SER A 104 -40.59 14.96 40.94
C SER A 104 -40.15 15.63 39.62
N THR A 105 -39.81 16.92 39.68
CA THR A 105 -39.29 17.68 38.53
C THR A 105 -37.95 17.12 38.03
N GLY A 106 -37.03 16.78 38.94
CA GLY A 106 -35.74 16.19 38.58
C GLY A 106 -35.87 14.79 37.96
N GLN A 107 -36.82 13.98 38.45
CA GLN A 107 -37.14 12.68 37.86
C GLN A 107 -37.75 12.80 36.46
N MET A 108 -38.60 13.81 36.21
CA MET A 108 -39.08 14.09 34.85
C MET A 108 -37.95 14.52 33.91
N ALA A 109 -37.06 15.41 34.37
CA ALA A 109 -35.89 15.84 33.61
C ALA A 109 -34.97 14.65 33.28
N ALA A 110 -34.73 13.76 34.25
CA ALA A 110 -33.94 12.55 34.04
C ALA A 110 -34.53 11.64 32.95
N ARG A 111 -35.85 11.46 32.93
CA ARG A 111 -36.53 10.71 31.85
C ARG A 111 -36.30 11.35 30.48
N GLN A 112 -36.44 12.66 30.36
CA GLN A 112 -36.23 13.37 29.09
C GLN A 112 -34.77 13.29 28.61
N VAL A 113 -33.80 13.42 29.53
CA VAL A 113 -32.38 13.24 29.23
C VAL A 113 -32.11 11.83 28.73
N ASN A 114 -32.66 10.81 29.39
CA ASN A 114 -32.47 9.41 29.02
C ASN A 114 -33.08 9.08 27.65
N GLU A 115 -34.28 9.58 27.32
CA GLU A 115 -34.87 9.43 25.99
C GLU A 115 -34.05 10.16 24.91
N THR A 116 -33.60 11.37 25.21
CA THR A 116 -32.72 12.14 24.32
C THR A 116 -31.40 11.42 24.07
N PHE A 117 -30.83 10.78 25.10
CA PHE A 117 -29.62 9.98 24.98
C PHE A 117 -29.81 8.74 24.10
N LYS A 118 -30.95 8.05 24.19
CA LYS A 118 -31.26 6.91 23.29
C LYS A 118 -31.20 7.33 21.81
N ILE A 119 -31.81 8.48 21.48
CA ILE A 119 -31.79 9.03 20.12
C ILE A 119 -30.37 9.42 19.71
N ALA A 120 -29.65 10.12 20.60
CA ALA A 120 -28.27 10.53 20.33
C ALA A 120 -27.33 9.34 20.14
N LYS A 121 -27.49 8.27 20.92
CA LYS A 121 -26.74 7.02 20.79
C LYS A 121 -27.00 6.36 19.44
N LYS A 122 -28.25 6.37 18.96
CA LYS A 122 -28.59 5.87 17.63
C LYS A 122 -27.91 6.69 16.53
N ILE A 123 -28.03 8.01 16.57
CA ILE A 123 -27.39 8.92 15.58
C ILE A 123 -25.87 8.77 15.59
N TYR A 124 -25.27 8.71 16.79
CA TYR A 124 -23.84 8.46 16.94
C TYR A 124 -23.44 7.13 16.29
N GLY A 125 -24.17 6.04 16.57
CA GLY A 125 -23.94 4.74 15.95
C GLY A 125 -24.06 4.76 14.41
N ASP A 126 -25.05 5.49 13.89
CA ASP A 126 -25.31 5.64 12.45
C ASP A 126 -24.16 6.40 11.72
N VAL A 127 -23.39 7.25 12.43
CA VAL A 127 -22.25 8.00 11.88
C VAL A 127 -20.90 7.31 12.15
N GLU A 128 -20.68 6.87 13.39
CA GLU A 128 -19.41 6.32 13.84
C GLU A 128 -19.16 4.92 13.29
N THR A 129 -20.17 4.05 13.25
CA THR A 129 -20.00 2.69 12.74
C THR A 129 -19.51 2.67 11.29
N PRO A 130 -20.12 3.42 10.35
CA PRO A 130 -19.61 3.49 8.98
C PRO A 130 -18.26 4.21 8.87
N TYR A 131 -17.95 5.17 9.74
CA TYR A 131 -16.67 5.85 9.74
C TYR A 131 -15.53 4.92 10.20
N ALA A 132 -15.70 4.25 11.35
CA ALA A 132 -14.77 3.25 11.87
C ALA A 132 -14.57 2.09 10.87
N THR A 133 -15.67 1.61 10.27
CA THR A 133 -15.62 0.58 9.21
C THR A 133 -14.74 1.03 8.05
N ARG A 134 -14.96 2.25 7.53
CA ARG A 134 -14.14 2.81 6.44
C ARG A 134 -12.67 2.98 6.84
N LYS A 135 -12.40 3.41 8.07
CA LYS A 135 -11.03 3.56 8.60
C LYS A 135 -10.29 2.23 8.60
N THR A 136 -10.90 1.17 9.14
CA THR A 136 -10.33 -0.18 9.16
C THR A 136 -10.04 -0.67 7.75
N GLN A 137 -11.01 -0.53 6.86
CA GLN A 137 -10.88 -1.02 5.49
C GLN A 137 -9.84 -0.25 4.65
N ILE A 138 -9.66 1.06 4.89
CA ILE A 138 -8.55 1.83 4.30
C ILE A 138 -7.20 1.32 4.85
N GLY A 139 -7.14 1.01 6.14
CA GLY A 139 -5.97 0.39 6.77
C GLY A 139 -5.60 -0.94 6.11
N GLU A 140 -6.58 -1.83 5.92
CA GLU A 140 -6.41 -3.11 5.21
C GLU A 140 -5.95 -2.90 3.76
N ALA A 141 -6.59 -1.98 3.03
CA ALA A 141 -6.21 -1.69 1.65
C ALA A 141 -4.76 -1.21 1.58
N ASN A 142 -4.34 -0.30 2.46
CA ASN A 142 -2.96 0.20 2.48
C ASN A 142 -1.93 -0.90 2.82
N LYS A 143 -2.28 -1.89 3.65
CA LYS A 143 -1.42 -3.07 3.86
C LYS A 143 -1.20 -3.85 2.58
N GLU A 144 -2.25 -4.06 1.79
CA GLU A 144 -2.14 -4.75 0.51
C GLU A 144 -1.38 -3.92 -0.53
N LEU A 145 -1.54 -2.59 -0.56
CA LEU A 145 -0.71 -1.72 -1.41
C LEU A 145 0.78 -1.83 -1.04
N LYS A 146 1.10 -1.92 0.26
CA LYS A 146 2.47 -2.19 0.74
C LYS A 146 2.96 -3.56 0.31
N LYS A 147 2.15 -4.62 0.42
CA LYS A 147 2.48 -5.95 -0.10
C LYS A 147 2.76 -5.93 -1.60
N ALA A 148 1.95 -5.24 -2.40
CA ALA A 148 2.22 -5.10 -3.82
C ALA A 148 3.54 -4.36 -4.09
N LEU A 149 3.88 -3.36 -3.27
CA LEU A 149 5.11 -2.59 -3.44
C LEU A 149 6.37 -3.34 -3.00
N PHE A 150 6.36 -3.97 -1.83
CA PHE A 150 7.52 -4.56 -1.15
C PHE A 150 7.46 -6.07 -0.94
N GLY A 151 6.38 -6.73 -1.36
CA GLY A 151 6.12 -8.15 -1.12
C GLY A 151 5.66 -8.50 0.29
N ALA A 152 5.62 -7.53 1.22
CA ALA A 152 5.15 -7.69 2.59
C ALA A 152 4.54 -6.39 3.17
N GLU A 153 3.62 -6.52 4.13
CA GLU A 153 2.95 -5.36 4.76
C GLU A 153 3.78 -4.64 5.82
N ASP A 154 4.80 -5.32 6.36
CA ASP A 154 5.63 -4.86 7.47
C ASP A 154 6.95 -4.20 7.02
N VAL A 155 7.17 -4.08 5.72
CA VAL A 155 8.30 -3.33 5.16
C VAL A 155 7.92 -1.86 5.04
N GLU A 156 8.71 -1.00 5.68
CA GLU A 156 8.50 0.44 5.68
C GLU A 156 9.75 1.19 5.21
N GLY A 157 9.53 2.28 4.48
CA GLY A 157 10.62 3.18 4.10
C GLY A 157 10.29 4.10 2.95
N ASP A 158 11.17 5.06 2.71
CA ASP A 158 11.12 5.90 1.54
C ASP A 158 11.74 5.18 0.35
N LEU A 159 10.97 4.95 -0.72
CA LEU A 159 11.49 4.36 -1.95
C LEU A 159 12.79 5.04 -2.43
N THR A 160 12.93 6.37 -2.30
CA THR A 160 14.13 7.12 -2.70
C THR A 160 15.31 7.04 -1.70
N ALA A 161 15.09 6.43 -0.53
CA ALA A 161 16.09 6.17 0.50
C ALA A 161 16.08 4.69 0.90
N SER A 162 16.61 3.85 0.01
CA SER A 162 16.56 2.40 0.06
C SER A 162 17.25 1.74 1.25
N SER A 163 18.12 2.44 1.98
CA SER A 163 18.92 1.84 3.05
C SER A 163 18.11 1.28 4.22
N SER A 164 16.88 1.75 4.43
CA SER A 164 16.01 1.25 5.51
C SER A 164 15.22 0.00 5.13
N TRP A 165 15.01 -0.26 3.84
CA TRP A 165 14.08 -1.29 3.38
C TRP A 165 14.65 -2.25 2.34
N LEU A 166 15.54 -1.81 1.44
CA LEU A 166 16.34 -2.65 0.54
C LEU A 166 17.55 -3.17 1.31
N THR A 167 17.30 -4.09 2.24
CA THR A 167 18.29 -4.63 3.17
C THR A 167 18.39 -6.14 3.04
N GLN A 168 19.47 -6.71 3.54
CA GLN A 168 19.63 -8.16 3.56
C GLN A 168 18.49 -8.86 4.34
N GLY A 169 18.01 -8.25 5.43
CA GLY A 169 16.92 -8.81 6.25
C GLY A 169 15.54 -8.78 5.56
N ASN A 170 15.31 -7.87 4.61
CA ASN A 170 14.06 -7.80 3.86
C ASN A 170 14.12 -8.51 2.50
N LYS A 171 15.29 -8.97 2.09
CA LYS A 171 15.53 -9.52 0.75
C LYS A 171 14.49 -10.56 0.33
N ASP A 172 14.20 -11.55 1.16
CA ASP A 172 13.26 -12.62 0.79
C ASP A 172 11.80 -12.12 0.74
N LYS A 173 11.48 -11.01 1.40
CA LYS A 173 10.18 -10.34 1.26
C LYS A 173 10.09 -9.63 -0.09
N LEU A 174 11.14 -8.92 -0.47
CA LEU A 174 11.21 -8.15 -1.71
C LEU A 174 11.26 -9.05 -2.96
N PHE A 175 12.09 -10.09 -2.92
CA PHE A 175 12.46 -10.90 -4.07
C PHE A 175 12.00 -12.37 -3.95
N GLY A 176 11.35 -12.77 -2.86
CA GLY A 176 11.01 -14.18 -2.64
C GLY A 176 12.18 -15.02 -2.14
N SER A 177 11.90 -16.29 -1.83
CA SER A 177 12.88 -17.22 -1.26
C SER A 177 13.96 -17.62 -2.26
N SER A 178 15.22 -17.65 -1.82
CA SER A 178 16.38 -18.01 -2.66
C SER A 178 16.41 -17.24 -3.99
N PRO A 179 16.38 -15.90 -3.95
CA PRO A 179 16.21 -15.08 -5.12
C PRO A 179 17.47 -15.07 -5.97
N THR A 180 17.30 -15.20 -7.28
CA THR A 180 18.37 -15.12 -8.29
C THR A 180 17.86 -14.32 -9.48
N LEU A 181 18.75 -13.70 -10.28
CA LEU A 181 18.28 -12.98 -11.46
C LEU A 181 17.45 -13.89 -12.39
N ALA A 182 17.87 -15.13 -12.62
CA ALA A 182 17.15 -16.05 -13.49
C ALA A 182 15.73 -16.39 -12.98
N LYS A 183 15.55 -16.53 -11.66
CA LYS A 183 14.23 -16.84 -11.07
C LYS A 183 13.30 -15.63 -10.97
N ASN A 184 13.86 -14.44 -10.90
CA ASN A 184 13.14 -13.20 -10.60
C ASN A 184 12.90 -12.33 -11.84
N CYS A 185 13.85 -12.38 -12.77
CA CYS A 185 13.98 -11.50 -13.93
C CYS A 185 14.13 -12.29 -15.24
N GLY A 186 13.72 -13.57 -15.24
CA GLY A 186 13.79 -14.45 -16.40
C GLY A 186 15.21 -14.77 -16.86
N GLY A 187 15.33 -15.70 -17.81
CA GLY A 187 16.61 -16.12 -18.38
C GLY A 187 16.58 -17.54 -18.93
N ALA A 188 17.57 -17.88 -19.76
CA ALA A 188 17.70 -19.23 -20.33
C ALA A 188 17.89 -20.26 -19.20
N THR A 189 16.85 -21.01 -18.85
CA THR A 189 17.01 -22.19 -18.02
C THR A 189 17.58 -23.31 -18.89
N THR A 190 18.66 -23.95 -18.44
CA THR A 190 19.19 -25.15 -19.13
C THR A 190 18.21 -26.35 -19.05
N ASN A 191 17.15 -26.24 -18.25
CA ASN A 191 16.24 -27.34 -17.88
C ASN A 191 14.77 -27.10 -18.27
N GLY A 192 14.48 -26.18 -19.18
CA GLY A 192 13.11 -25.89 -19.59
C GLY A 192 12.27 -25.19 -18.49
N ASN A 193 11.06 -24.78 -18.88
CA ASN A 193 10.20 -23.82 -18.19
C ASN A 193 9.64 -24.28 -16.82
N THR A 194 10.16 -25.36 -16.23
CA THR A 194 9.61 -25.96 -15.00
C THR A 194 10.21 -25.41 -13.70
N GLU A 195 11.32 -24.66 -13.75
CA GLU A 195 12.00 -24.13 -12.55
C GLU A 195 12.05 -22.60 -12.42
N ALA A 196 11.45 -21.87 -13.36
CA ALA A 196 11.36 -20.41 -13.31
C ALA A 196 9.92 -19.93 -13.08
N PRO A 197 9.25 -20.26 -11.96
CA PRO A 197 8.13 -19.43 -11.54
C PRO A 197 8.73 -18.07 -11.22
N HIS A 198 8.31 -16.99 -11.88
CA HIS A 198 8.69 -15.65 -11.46
C HIS A 198 8.34 -15.47 -9.99
N VAL A 199 9.35 -15.60 -9.12
CA VAL A 199 9.16 -15.55 -7.65
C VAL A 199 9.02 -14.11 -7.17
N GLY A 200 9.10 -13.14 -8.08
CA GLY A 200 8.83 -11.74 -7.85
C GLY A 200 7.44 -11.53 -7.26
N ARG A 201 7.38 -11.04 -6.02
CA ARG A 201 6.12 -10.77 -5.30
C ARG A 201 5.86 -9.28 -5.14
N SER A 202 6.69 -8.45 -5.75
CA SER A 202 6.71 -7.02 -5.47
C SER A 202 7.06 -6.21 -6.70
N LEU A 203 6.50 -5.01 -6.79
CA LEU A 203 6.91 -4.01 -7.76
C LEU A 203 8.41 -3.69 -7.63
N VAL A 204 8.98 -3.70 -6.42
CA VAL A 204 10.42 -3.54 -6.24
C VAL A 204 11.23 -4.58 -7.02
N ASN A 205 10.79 -5.85 -7.02
CA ASN A 205 11.41 -6.89 -7.85
C ASN A 205 11.39 -6.51 -9.33
N ASP A 206 10.22 -6.13 -9.84
CA ASP A 206 10.02 -5.86 -11.25
C ASP A 206 10.87 -4.68 -11.73
N LEU A 207 10.95 -3.60 -10.93
CA LEU A 207 11.81 -2.47 -11.24
C LEU A 207 13.29 -2.86 -11.21
N TYR A 208 13.68 -3.70 -10.24
CA TYR A 208 15.04 -4.20 -10.19
C TYR A 208 15.38 -4.95 -11.49
N CYS A 209 14.49 -5.83 -11.93
CA CYS A 209 14.65 -6.58 -13.17
C CYS A 209 14.70 -5.65 -14.39
N LEU A 210 13.83 -4.65 -14.44
CA LEU A 210 13.72 -3.72 -15.56
C LEU A 210 14.95 -2.80 -15.71
N CYS A 211 15.52 -2.34 -14.59
CA CYS A 211 16.50 -1.24 -14.60
C CYS A 211 17.88 -1.58 -14.05
N LEU A 212 17.96 -2.57 -13.16
CA LEU A 212 19.16 -2.84 -12.35
C LEU A 212 19.77 -4.23 -12.59
N SER A 213 19.10 -5.09 -13.36
CA SER A 213 19.62 -6.39 -13.77
C SER A 213 20.61 -6.32 -14.95
N VAL A 214 20.71 -5.17 -15.59
CA VAL A 214 21.52 -4.96 -16.81
C VAL A 214 23.02 -4.84 -16.51
N GLN A 215 23.85 -5.02 -17.53
CA GLN A 215 25.30 -4.83 -17.42
C GLN A 215 25.66 -3.39 -17.02
N ALA A 216 26.82 -3.21 -16.38
CA ALA A 216 27.31 -1.87 -16.08
C ALA A 216 27.49 -1.04 -17.36
N ASN A 217 27.28 0.27 -17.23
CA ASN A 217 27.31 1.25 -18.30
C ASN A 217 26.18 1.12 -19.35
N LYS A 218 25.20 0.23 -19.13
CA LYS A 218 23.97 0.18 -19.91
C LYS A 218 22.96 1.21 -19.41
N LYS A 219 22.11 1.68 -20.32
CA LYS A 219 21.11 2.74 -20.08
C LYS A 219 19.70 2.16 -20.16
N ALA A 220 19.38 1.14 -19.36
CA ALA A 220 18.12 0.40 -19.56
C ALA A 220 16.87 1.28 -19.43
N CYS A 221 16.77 2.04 -18.33
CA CYS A 221 15.55 2.78 -18.00
C CYS A 221 15.66 4.29 -18.20
N THR A 222 16.87 4.84 -18.27
CA THR A 222 17.09 6.29 -18.40
C THR A 222 18.35 6.55 -19.22
N ALA A 223 18.51 7.79 -19.73
CA ALA A 223 19.66 8.16 -20.55
C ALA A 223 21.02 8.14 -19.82
N THR A 224 21.05 7.88 -18.51
CA THR A 224 22.30 7.76 -17.76
C THR A 224 22.65 6.30 -17.53
N PRO A 225 23.93 5.92 -17.68
CA PRO A 225 24.36 4.56 -17.47
C PRO A 225 24.19 4.11 -16.01
N THR A 226 23.81 2.85 -15.82
CA THR A 226 23.84 2.16 -14.53
C THR A 226 25.30 1.93 -14.11
N THR A 227 25.67 2.34 -12.90
CA THR A 227 27.07 2.32 -12.43
C THR A 227 27.42 1.08 -11.61
N ALA A 228 26.43 0.48 -10.95
CA ALA A 228 26.62 -0.75 -10.18
C ALA A 228 26.14 -1.97 -10.98
N THR A 229 27.00 -2.99 -11.12
CA THR A 229 26.56 -4.31 -11.58
C THR A 229 25.80 -5.05 -10.47
N ALA A 230 24.80 -5.85 -10.85
CA ALA A 230 24.51 -7.07 -10.12
C ALA A 230 25.71 -8.01 -10.33
N GLN A 231 26.81 -7.85 -9.57
CA GLN A 231 27.90 -8.83 -9.60
C GLN A 231 27.32 -10.24 -9.47
N GLY A 232 27.59 -11.10 -10.47
CA GLY A 232 27.32 -12.54 -10.41
C GLY A 232 25.88 -13.00 -10.59
N GLY A 233 24.94 -12.16 -11.02
CA GLY A 233 23.55 -12.59 -11.27
C GLY A 233 22.76 -12.98 -10.01
N ASP A 234 23.27 -12.58 -8.84
CA ASP A 234 22.75 -13.03 -7.56
C ASP A 234 21.94 -11.93 -6.86
N LEU A 235 20.64 -12.16 -6.66
CA LEU A 235 19.76 -11.32 -5.84
C LEU A 235 19.84 -11.69 -4.35
N SER A 236 20.60 -12.75 -4.00
CA SER A 236 20.74 -13.24 -2.63
C SER A 236 21.51 -12.28 -1.71
N THR A 237 22.21 -11.29 -2.27
CA THR A 237 23.05 -10.33 -1.53
C THR A 237 22.68 -8.88 -1.84
N ILE A 238 22.31 -8.10 -0.81
CA ILE A 238 22.01 -6.67 -0.96
C ILE A 238 23.19 -5.81 -0.52
N SER A 239 23.97 -5.32 -1.49
CA SER A 239 25.15 -4.48 -1.24
C SER A 239 24.80 -2.99 -1.13
N LYS A 240 25.69 -2.21 -0.50
CA LYS A 240 25.56 -0.75 -0.43
C LYS A 240 25.57 -0.09 -1.82
N ALA A 241 26.35 -0.64 -2.76
CA ALA A 241 26.39 -0.17 -4.13
C ALA A 241 25.01 -0.31 -4.82
N ARG A 242 24.32 -1.44 -4.62
CA ARG A 242 22.95 -1.64 -5.15
C ARG A 242 21.95 -0.69 -4.53
N GLN A 243 22.03 -0.44 -3.22
CA GLN A 243 21.19 0.56 -2.56
C GLN A 243 21.39 1.96 -3.16
N ASN A 244 22.64 2.35 -3.41
CA ASN A 244 22.97 3.65 -3.98
C ASN A 244 22.50 3.79 -5.44
N GLU A 245 22.66 2.73 -6.24
CA GLU A 245 22.17 2.70 -7.62
C GLU A 245 20.64 2.79 -7.66
N TRP A 246 19.94 2.00 -6.82
CA TRP A 246 18.49 2.10 -6.66
C TRP A 246 18.04 3.54 -6.35
N ASN A 247 18.68 4.18 -5.37
CA ASN A 247 18.36 5.56 -5.00
C ASN A 247 18.62 6.53 -6.16
N THR A 248 19.65 6.28 -6.95
CA THR A 248 20.00 7.10 -8.12
C THR A 248 18.97 6.98 -9.23
N GLN A 249 18.46 5.76 -9.49
CA GLN A 249 17.40 5.56 -10.48
C GLN A 249 16.09 6.19 -10.00
N LEU A 250 15.64 5.93 -8.77
CA LEU A 250 14.36 6.45 -8.30
C LEU A 250 14.33 7.97 -8.09
N LYS A 251 15.46 8.64 -7.90
CA LYS A 251 15.52 10.11 -7.94
C LYS A 251 15.03 10.71 -9.27
N ARG A 252 14.99 9.90 -10.33
CA ARG A 252 14.55 10.28 -11.67
C ARG A 252 13.05 10.06 -11.86
N CYS A 253 12.40 9.38 -10.93
CA CYS A 253 10.96 9.27 -10.95
C CYS A 253 10.33 10.67 -10.84
N PRO A 254 9.34 10.98 -11.68
CA PRO A 254 8.54 12.19 -11.49
C PRO A 254 7.97 12.21 -10.08
N LYS A 255 8.04 13.38 -9.42
CA LYS A 255 7.40 13.55 -8.12
C LYS A 255 5.90 13.51 -8.31
N ASN A 256 5.24 12.57 -7.64
CA ASN A 256 3.78 12.54 -7.63
C ASN A 256 3.25 13.43 -6.50
N THR A 257 2.45 14.44 -6.84
CA THR A 257 1.84 15.38 -5.87
C THR A 257 0.33 15.21 -5.74
N GLY A 258 -0.26 14.27 -6.49
CA GLY A 258 -1.70 14.05 -6.53
C GLY A 258 -2.25 13.33 -5.30
N ALA A 259 -3.51 13.61 -4.97
CA ALA A 259 -4.27 12.79 -4.03
C ALA A 259 -4.61 11.44 -4.66
N ILE A 260 -4.45 10.37 -3.88
CA ILE A 260 -4.64 9.01 -4.38
C ILE A 260 -6.08 8.59 -4.20
N THR A 261 -6.63 8.04 -5.26
CA THR A 261 -7.99 7.52 -5.30
C THR A 261 -7.97 6.09 -5.84
N THR A 262 -9.08 5.38 -5.67
CA THR A 262 -9.24 4.06 -6.30
C THR A 262 -9.12 4.14 -7.83
N ALA A 263 -9.68 5.20 -8.42
CA ALA A 263 -9.63 5.41 -9.87
C ALA A 263 -8.20 5.66 -10.36
N SER A 264 -7.40 6.42 -9.62
CA SER A 264 -6.00 6.66 -9.99
C SER A 264 -5.19 5.37 -9.95
N ILE A 265 -5.34 4.54 -8.91
CA ILE A 265 -4.67 3.24 -8.82
C ILE A 265 -5.09 2.35 -10.00
N GLN A 266 -6.39 2.28 -10.33
CA GLN A 266 -6.89 1.48 -11.45
C GLN A 266 -6.36 1.95 -12.81
N ALA A 267 -6.25 3.26 -13.02
CA ALA A 267 -5.65 3.83 -14.22
C ALA A 267 -4.17 3.43 -14.35
N GLU A 268 -3.41 3.47 -13.26
CA GLU A 268 -2.00 3.02 -13.25
C GLU A 268 -1.86 1.52 -13.53
N VAL A 269 -2.72 0.68 -12.94
CA VAL A 269 -2.73 -0.77 -13.23
C VAL A 269 -3.02 -1.03 -14.71
N THR A 270 -3.94 -0.27 -15.29
CA THR A 270 -4.31 -0.38 -16.71
C THR A 270 -3.14 0.05 -17.60
N LEU A 271 -2.50 1.18 -17.28
CA LEU A 271 -1.31 1.65 -17.98
C LEU A 271 -0.20 0.60 -17.95
N MET A 272 0.14 0.08 -16.76
CA MET A 272 1.15 -0.96 -16.58
C MET A 272 0.80 -2.26 -17.31
N THR A 273 -0.48 -2.57 -17.48
CA THR A 273 -0.93 -3.76 -18.22
C THR A 273 -0.78 -3.57 -19.73
N ASN A 274 -1.08 -2.38 -20.24
CA ASN A 274 -0.94 -2.06 -21.65
C ASN A 274 0.52 -2.03 -22.13
N LEU A 275 1.48 -1.88 -21.20
CA LEU A 275 2.91 -1.90 -21.51
C LEU A 275 3.48 -3.32 -21.62
N ILE A 276 2.81 -4.34 -21.08
CA ILE A 276 3.27 -5.73 -21.21
C ILE A 276 3.28 -6.14 -22.68
N GLY A 277 4.39 -6.67 -23.15
CA GLY A 277 4.61 -7.10 -24.51
C GLY A 277 4.71 -5.95 -25.52
N SER A 278 4.60 -4.69 -25.10
CA SER A 278 4.64 -3.55 -26.03
C SER A 278 6.04 -3.32 -26.60
N ASN A 279 7.07 -3.61 -25.81
CA ASN A 279 8.47 -3.26 -26.10
C ASN A 279 9.38 -4.47 -26.44
N ALA A 280 8.79 -5.65 -26.53
CA ALA A 280 9.47 -6.85 -27.00
C ALA A 280 9.59 -6.84 -28.55
N LYS A 281 10.81 -7.07 -29.08
CA LYS A 281 11.02 -7.24 -30.53
C LYS A 281 10.11 -8.36 -31.06
N LYS A 282 9.60 -8.20 -32.29
CA LYS A 282 8.80 -9.26 -32.94
C LYS A 282 9.70 -10.49 -33.12
N PRO A 283 9.31 -11.68 -32.65
CA PRO A 283 10.19 -12.83 -32.78
C PRO A 283 10.28 -13.25 -34.24
N ALA A 284 11.41 -13.82 -34.64
CA ALA A 284 11.57 -14.43 -35.96
C ALA A 284 10.65 -15.66 -36.15
N THR A 285 10.21 -16.28 -35.05
CA THR A 285 9.29 -17.42 -34.98
C THR A 285 8.18 -17.13 -33.96
N VAL A 286 6.93 -17.44 -34.25
CA VAL A 286 5.77 -17.07 -33.41
C VAL A 286 5.82 -17.80 -32.05
N THR A 287 6.46 -17.22 -31.04
CA THR A 287 6.39 -17.69 -29.65
C THR A 287 5.39 -16.82 -28.88
N ALA A 288 4.43 -17.46 -28.22
CA ALA A 288 3.37 -16.83 -27.41
C ALA A 288 3.88 -16.09 -26.15
N VAL A 289 5.20 -16.06 -25.93
CA VAL A 289 5.84 -15.53 -24.72
C VAL A 289 5.84 -13.99 -24.68
N LYS A 290 5.75 -13.33 -25.84
CA LYS A 290 5.77 -11.86 -25.96
C LYS A 290 4.75 -11.16 -25.04
N GLN A 291 3.57 -11.74 -24.86
CA GLN A 291 2.48 -11.14 -24.09
C GLN A 291 2.68 -11.15 -22.57
N TYR A 292 3.76 -11.79 -22.07
CA TYR A 292 4.07 -11.87 -20.65
C TYR A 292 5.27 -11.00 -20.25
N ILE A 293 5.92 -10.34 -21.22
CA ILE A 293 7.18 -9.63 -21.00
C ILE A 293 6.96 -8.17 -20.63
N LEU A 294 7.56 -7.72 -19.54
CA LEU A 294 7.65 -6.30 -19.20
C LEU A 294 9.06 -5.76 -19.52
N GLY A 295 9.13 -4.76 -20.40
CA GLY A 295 10.38 -4.14 -20.84
C GLY A 295 10.91 -4.69 -22.16
N TYR A 296 12.11 -4.25 -22.52
CA TYR A 296 12.80 -4.61 -23.75
C TYR A 296 13.39 -6.02 -23.68
N ALA A 297 13.07 -6.84 -24.68
CA ALA A 297 13.67 -8.14 -24.87
C ALA A 297 14.16 -8.27 -26.31
N GLU A 298 15.47 -8.42 -26.48
CA GLU A 298 16.09 -8.63 -27.79
C GLU A 298 15.83 -10.04 -28.33
N ASN A 299 15.77 -11.03 -27.44
CA ASN A 299 15.49 -12.43 -27.76
C ASN A 299 14.32 -12.97 -26.92
N LEU A 300 13.34 -13.58 -27.58
CA LEU A 300 12.13 -14.14 -26.97
C LEU A 300 12.22 -15.66 -26.72
N ALA A 301 13.36 -16.29 -27.01
CA ALA A 301 13.59 -17.71 -26.74
C ALA A 301 13.84 -18.02 -25.25
N THR A 302 13.99 -16.99 -24.41
CA THR A 302 14.42 -17.11 -23.01
C THR A 302 13.48 -16.40 -22.02
N GLY A 303 12.27 -16.04 -22.47
CA GLY A 303 11.23 -15.48 -21.61
C GLY A 303 10.59 -16.57 -20.76
#